data_AF-A0A841IZ04-F1
#
_entry.id   AF-A0A841IZ04-F1
#
_cell.length_a   1.000
_cell.length_b   1.000
_cell.length_c   1.000
_cell.angle_alpha   90.00
_cell.angle_beta   90.00
_cell.angle_gamma   90.00
#
_symmetry.space_group_name_H-M   'P 1'
#
loop_
_entity.id
_entity.type
_entity.pdbx_description
1 polymer ?
#
loop_
_entity_poly.entity_id
_entity_poly.type
_entity_poly.pdbx_seq_one_letter_code
_entity_poly.pdbx_strand_id
1 'polypeptide(L)' 'MSELITKTGMDPSKGQSTPMPRREPAGDVQPDENDIDPRTAGGQPQEKVEDRPNVSTVTPEDYPEADRNKG' A
#
# COMPACT_ATOMS: atom_id res chain seq x y z
N MET A 1 -0.45 -38.95 2.08
CA MET A 1 -0.09 -37.62 2.59
C MET A 1 -0.75 -36.60 1.66
N SER A 2 -1.70 -35.82 2.18
CA SER A 2 -2.14 -34.50 1.68
C SER A 2 -3.31 -34.03 2.56
N GLU A 3 -3.02 -33.70 3.81
CA GLU A 3 -3.85 -32.77 4.57
C GLU A 3 -3.35 -31.37 4.24
N LEU A 4 -4.17 -30.54 3.59
CA LEU A 4 -3.85 -29.12 3.40
C LEU A 4 -5.13 -28.27 3.57
N ILE A 5 -5.19 -27.62 4.74
CA ILE A 5 -5.75 -26.29 5.00
C ILE A 5 -7.28 -26.15 4.89
N THR A 6 -7.96 -26.47 5.98
CA THR A 6 -9.22 -25.81 6.36
C THR A 6 -8.96 -24.85 7.52
N LYS A 7 -8.60 -23.60 7.23
CA LYS A 7 -8.56 -22.55 8.27
C LYS A 7 -8.78 -21.14 7.74
N THR A 8 -9.91 -20.92 7.07
CA THR A 8 -10.55 -19.60 6.98
C THR A 8 -11.99 -19.84 6.55
N GLY A 9 -12.91 -19.84 7.52
CA GLY A 9 -14.35 -19.97 7.27
C GLY A 9 -14.92 -18.70 6.66
N MET A 10 -14.53 -18.37 5.43
CA MET A 10 -15.09 -17.26 4.66
C MET A 10 -15.74 -17.86 3.41
N ASP A 11 -17.05 -18.10 3.50
CA ASP A 11 -17.87 -18.57 2.40
C ASP A 11 -17.96 -17.48 1.31
N PRO A 12 -17.43 -17.70 0.10
CA PRO A 12 -17.46 -16.71 -0.97
C PRO A 12 -18.88 -16.43 -1.50
N SER A 13 -19.89 -17.22 -1.10
CA SER A 13 -21.28 -17.01 -1.52
C SER A 13 -22.02 -15.94 -0.72
N LYS A 14 -21.43 -15.40 0.37
CA LYS A 14 -22.02 -14.31 1.16
C LYS A 14 -21.55 -12.96 0.64
N GLY A 15 -22.20 -12.47 -0.42
CA GLY A 15 -22.04 -11.10 -0.88
C GLY A 15 -22.33 -10.10 0.24
N GLN A 16 -21.46 -9.10 0.40
CA GLN A 16 -21.63 -8.01 1.37
C GLN A 16 -22.91 -7.23 1.03
N SER A 17 -23.97 -7.44 1.81
CA SER A 17 -25.29 -6.83 1.59
C SER A 17 -25.49 -5.49 2.31
N THR A 18 -24.42 -4.82 2.74
CA THR A 18 -24.51 -3.47 3.29
C THR A 18 -24.34 -2.43 2.18
N PRO A 19 -25.39 -1.72 1.75
CA PRO A 19 -25.23 -0.60 0.83
C PRO A 19 -24.47 0.50 1.55
N MET A 20 -23.18 0.66 1.24
CA MET A 20 -22.44 1.85 1.66
C MET A 20 -22.89 3.03 0.81
N PRO A 21 -23.11 4.22 1.40
CA PRO A 21 -23.42 5.41 0.61
C PRO A 21 -22.29 5.63 -0.41
N ARG A 22 -22.66 5.72 -1.68
CA ARG A 22 -21.72 5.99 -2.77
C ARG A 22 -21.25 7.42 -2.60
N ARG A 23 -19.99 7.60 -2.16
CA ARG A 23 -19.39 8.94 -2.07
C ARG A 23 -19.31 9.53 -3.48
N GLU A 24 -19.73 10.79 -3.61
CA GLU A 24 -19.58 11.64 -4.79
C GLU A 24 -18.10 11.64 -5.27
N PRO A 25 -17.78 12.12 -6.49
CA PRO A 25 -16.41 12.25 -6.95
C PRO A 25 -15.55 12.90 -5.85
N ALA A 26 -14.46 12.24 -5.47
CA ALA A 26 -13.56 12.72 -4.44
C ALA A 26 -12.89 14.01 -4.94
N GLY A 27 -13.52 15.16 -4.69
CA GLY A 27 -12.85 16.46 -4.76
C GLY A 27 -11.81 16.58 -3.66
N ASP A 28 -11.66 17.77 -3.06
CA ASP A 28 -10.73 18.04 -1.94
C ASP A 28 -11.14 17.37 -0.59
N VAL A 29 -11.90 16.27 -0.62
CA VAL A 29 -12.31 15.55 0.58
C VAL A 29 -11.08 14.91 1.21
N GLN A 30 -10.59 15.53 2.29
CA GLN A 30 -9.55 14.97 3.13
C GLN A 30 -10.11 13.78 3.93
N PRO A 31 -9.34 12.69 4.10
CA PRO A 31 -9.71 11.61 5.01
C PRO A 31 -9.90 12.16 6.43
N ASP A 32 -11.08 11.96 7.02
CA ASP A 32 -11.33 12.21 8.45
C ASP A 32 -10.78 11.03 9.26
N GLU A 33 -10.11 11.32 10.37
CA GLU A 33 -9.61 10.31 11.32
C GLU A 33 -10.74 9.44 11.90
N ASN A 34 -11.97 9.96 11.93
CA ASN A 34 -13.16 9.28 12.41
C ASN A 34 -13.93 8.52 11.32
N ASP A 35 -13.54 8.68 10.04
CA ASP A 35 -14.18 8.06 8.87
C ASP A 35 -13.16 7.23 8.07
N ILE A 36 -12.43 6.38 8.79
CA ILE A 36 -11.53 5.38 8.21
C ILE A 36 -12.37 4.40 7.40
N ASP A 37 -12.16 4.34 6.08
CA ASP A 37 -12.79 3.32 5.25
C ASP A 37 -12.33 1.93 5.72
N PRO A 38 -13.23 1.05 6.20
CA PRO A 38 -12.86 -0.26 6.72
C PRO A 38 -12.22 -1.16 5.65
N ARG A 39 -12.40 -0.85 4.36
CA ARG A 39 -11.73 -1.54 3.24
C ARG A 39 -10.24 -1.19 3.14
N THR A 40 -9.84 -0.09 3.77
CA THR A 40 -8.44 0.38 3.85
C THR A 40 -7.87 0.21 5.25
N ALA A 41 -8.62 -0.40 6.18
CA ALA A 41 -8.14 -0.69 7.51
C ALA A 41 -6.99 -1.72 7.44
N GLY A 42 -5.77 -1.25 7.70
CA GLY A 42 -4.56 -2.06 7.69
C GLY A 42 -3.74 -1.89 6.41
N GLY A 43 -2.70 -1.08 6.49
CA GLY A 43 -1.60 -1.07 5.52
C GLY A 43 -0.48 -2.00 5.98
N GLN A 44 0.25 -2.59 5.04
CA GLN A 44 1.54 -3.19 5.38
C GLN A 44 2.49 -2.09 5.88
N PRO A 45 3.35 -2.36 6.86
CA PRO A 45 4.38 -1.42 7.24
C PRO A 45 5.27 -1.13 6.02
N GLN A 46 5.79 0.10 5.94
CA GLN A 46 6.78 0.41 4.92
C GLN A 46 7.99 -0.51 5.08
N GLU A 47 8.49 -1.03 3.96
CA GLU A 47 9.73 -1.79 3.93
C GLU A 47 10.90 -0.90 4.37
N LYS A 48 11.89 -1.49 5.07
CA LYS A 48 13.12 -0.78 5.47
C LYS A 48 13.86 -0.30 4.23
N VAL A 49 14.56 0.82 4.36
CA VAL A 49 15.28 1.44 3.23
C VAL A 49 16.33 0.48 2.68
N GLU A 50 16.99 -0.28 3.54
CA GLU A 50 18.06 -1.22 3.22
C GLU A 50 17.56 -2.49 2.50
N ASP A 51 16.28 -2.84 2.68
CA ASP A 51 15.67 -4.04 2.09
C ASP A 51 15.11 -3.76 0.68
N ARG A 52 14.87 -2.48 0.35
CA ARG A 52 14.26 -2.07 -0.93
C ARG A 52 15.21 -2.32 -2.10
N PRO A 53 14.70 -2.87 -3.22
CA PRO A 53 15.50 -3.01 -4.43
C PRO A 53 15.91 -1.63 -4.96
N ASN A 54 17.12 -1.56 -5.51
CA ASN A 54 17.69 -0.38 -6.15
C ASN A 54 17.99 0.82 -5.24
N VAL A 55 17.92 0.67 -3.92
CA VAL A 55 18.41 1.71 -3.01
C VAL A 55 19.94 1.68 -2.99
N SER A 56 20.57 2.86 -3.04
CA SER A 56 22.03 3.02 -2.98
C SER A 56 22.80 2.28 -4.09
N THR A 57 22.16 1.96 -5.22
CA THR A 57 22.82 1.27 -6.34
C THR A 57 23.73 2.17 -7.17
N VAL A 58 23.59 3.48 -7.03
CA VAL A 58 24.45 4.47 -7.69
C VAL A 58 25.11 5.33 -6.64
N THR A 59 26.36 5.67 -6.91
CA THR A 59 27.17 6.61 -6.16
C THR A 59 27.17 7.96 -6.86
N PRO A 60 27.46 9.08 -6.16
CA PRO A 60 27.71 10.36 -6.81
C PRO A 60 28.77 10.27 -7.92
N GLU A 61 29.74 9.37 -7.76
CA GLU A 61 30.82 9.10 -8.71
C GLU A 61 30.36 8.43 -10.02
N ASP A 62 29.15 7.89 -10.08
CA ASP A 62 28.59 7.33 -11.31
C ASP A 62 27.99 8.39 -12.24
N TYR A 63 27.72 9.60 -11.72
CA TYR A 63 27.20 10.72 -12.50
C TYR A 63 28.33 11.48 -13.21
N PRO A 64 28.08 12.13 -14.36
CA PRO A 64 29.03 13.05 -14.98
C PRO A 64 29.45 14.18 -14.03
N GLU A 65 30.72 14.61 -14.07
CA GLU A 65 31.24 15.68 -13.19
C GLU A 65 30.43 16.98 -13.26
N ALA A 66 29.93 17.32 -14.46
CA ALA A 66 29.11 18.50 -14.70
C ALA A 66 27.77 18.49 -13.93
N ASP A 67 27.27 17.30 -13.57
CA ASP A 67 26.02 17.13 -12.83
C ASP A 67 26.25 17.02 -11.31
N ARG A 68 27.44 16.62 -10.86
CA ARG A 68 27.78 16.49 -9.43
C ARG A 68 27.83 17.83 -8.70
N ASN A 69 28.27 18.89 -9.38
CA ASN A 69 28.59 20.18 -8.75
C ASN A 69 27.45 21.21 -8.84
N LYS A 70 26.23 20.82 -9.22
CA LYS A 70 25.07 21.73 -9.37
C LYS A 70 24.29 22.00 -8.06
N GLY A 71 24.96 21.89 -6.91
CA GLY A 71 24.38 22.11 -5.58
C GLY A 71 24.08 23.58 -5.27
#